data_AF-A0A9D3NMC3-F1
#
_entry.id   AF-A0A9D3NMC3-F1
#
_cell.length_a   1.000
_cell.length_b   1.000
_cell.length_c   1.000
_cell.angle_alpha   90.00
_cell.angle_beta   90.00
_cell.angle_gamma   90.00
#
_symmetry.space_group_name_H-M   'P 1'
#
loop_
_entity.id
_entity.type
_entity.pdbx_description
1 polymer ?
#
loop_
_entity_poly.entity_id
_entity_poly.type
_entity_poly.pdbx_seq_one_letter_code
_entity_poly.pdbx_strand_id
1 'polypeptide(L)'
;MENTNGKQWVLLAAGSKDWENYRHQADVCHAYQVVRENGIPDDQIVVMMYDDIAYNEDGPNDSIFIYLSDHGSHGIFHFPNSTLYAPDLIDTVKEMSRKDKFSQMVIYMEACHAGSMLEELPRLGNVYAVAASNPDQSSYACFYDKKRNAYLADAFTAYWLHHTKKIDLRETTLQDQFNYIKENVTKWEKNQTPCNYGNRSMLQTPLSEFLGWSPDYEFKDYEFKSRNFDLTSVVESTNVPLLIQQNRIRKEQNHRRKQSLKRQYNELQRKRNKMNEAMQEISKCCARDGALRETLEVTRLYELKVVAEHFRTTVFNWDEEAFVFTLSHQQVLVNLCECGLEVESITAAIDRVRQRIQF
;
A
#
# COMPACT_ATOMS: atom_id res chain seq x y z
N MET A 1 -15.06 43.01 -10.32
CA MET A 1 -13.61 43.23 -10.23
C MET A 1 -12.97 41.99 -10.81
N GLU A 2 -12.37 42.08 -11.99
CA GLU A 2 -11.61 40.99 -12.60
C GLU A 2 -10.39 40.72 -11.72
N ASN A 3 -10.24 39.48 -11.28
CA ASN A 3 -9.10 39.06 -10.48
C ASN A 3 -7.92 38.85 -11.44
N THR A 4 -7.11 39.89 -11.68
CA THR A 4 -5.87 39.78 -12.47
C THR A 4 -4.80 39.09 -11.63
N ASN A 5 -4.96 37.78 -11.38
CA ASN A 5 -3.84 36.98 -10.90
C ASN A 5 -2.92 36.72 -12.09
N GLY A 6 -1.83 37.47 -12.17
CA GLY A 6 -0.74 37.20 -13.11
C GLY A 6 -0.17 35.79 -12.90
N LYS A 7 0.46 35.24 -13.94
CA LYS A 7 1.17 33.95 -13.85
C LYS A 7 2.28 34.03 -12.80
N GLN A 8 2.44 32.97 -12.01
CA GLN A 8 3.43 32.88 -10.94
C GLN A 8 4.55 31.95 -11.42
N TRP A 9 5.75 32.51 -11.60
CA TRP A 9 6.92 31.79 -12.10
C TRP A 9 7.87 31.47 -10.96
N VAL A 10 8.48 30.29 -11.00
CA VAL A 10 9.43 29.82 -9.99
C VAL A 10 10.71 29.34 -10.65
N LEU A 11 11.86 29.80 -10.16
CA LEU A 11 13.19 29.30 -10.54
C LEU A 11 13.81 28.61 -9.33
N LEU A 12 14.19 27.34 -9.48
CA LEU A 12 14.84 26.55 -8.45
C LEU A 12 16.23 26.13 -8.97
N ALA A 13 17.29 26.38 -8.20
CA ALA A 13 18.65 26.14 -8.67
C ALA A 13 19.56 25.52 -7.60
N ALA A 14 20.26 24.45 -7.97
CA ALA A 14 21.33 23.83 -7.19
C ALA A 14 22.67 24.11 -7.88
N GLY A 15 23.54 24.85 -7.21
CA GLY A 15 24.82 25.32 -7.78
C GLY A 15 25.99 24.34 -7.64
N SER A 16 25.75 23.13 -7.15
CA SER A 16 26.77 22.13 -6.86
C SER A 16 26.43 20.76 -7.44
N LYS A 17 27.45 19.96 -7.64
CA LYS A 17 27.44 18.62 -8.22
C LYS A 17 28.23 17.66 -7.34
N ASP A 18 28.28 16.39 -7.74
CA ASP A 18 28.98 15.28 -7.07
C ASP A 18 28.33 14.90 -5.71
N TRP A 19 28.56 13.64 -5.28
CA TRP A 19 27.80 12.98 -4.20
C TRP A 19 27.91 13.70 -2.84
N GLU A 20 29.07 14.28 -2.53
CA GLU A 20 29.29 15.05 -1.30
C GLU A 20 28.38 16.29 -1.18
N ASN A 21 27.73 16.69 -2.27
CA ASN A 21 26.79 17.79 -2.34
C ASN A 21 25.34 17.36 -2.60
N TYR A 22 25.01 16.07 -2.40
CA TYR A 22 23.66 15.49 -2.53
C TYR A 22 22.55 16.42 -2.04
N ARG A 23 22.74 16.96 -0.82
CA ARG A 23 21.79 17.82 -0.11
C ARG A 23 21.27 18.98 -0.97
N HIS A 24 22.09 19.60 -1.81
CA HIS A 24 21.66 20.80 -2.54
C HIS A 24 20.74 20.46 -3.73
N GLN A 25 20.91 19.29 -4.37
CA GLN A 25 19.97 18.83 -5.40
C GLN A 25 18.70 18.25 -4.77
N ALA A 26 18.83 17.57 -3.63
CA ALA A 26 17.69 17.13 -2.84
C ALA A 26 16.81 18.31 -2.37
N ASP A 27 17.41 19.42 -1.92
CA ASP A 27 16.70 20.64 -1.53
C ASP A 27 15.87 21.21 -2.70
N VAL A 28 16.45 21.24 -3.91
CA VAL A 28 15.76 21.71 -5.13
C VAL A 28 14.63 20.78 -5.54
N CYS A 29 14.84 19.46 -5.50
CA CYS A 29 13.79 18.47 -5.75
C CYS A 29 12.64 18.60 -4.75
N HIS A 30 12.94 18.79 -3.47
CA HIS A 30 11.92 19.00 -2.45
C HIS A 30 11.14 20.30 -2.66
N ALA A 31 11.84 21.41 -2.96
CA ALA A 31 11.21 22.68 -3.29
C ALA A 31 10.30 22.58 -4.53
N TYR A 32 10.68 21.79 -5.54
CA TYR A 32 9.85 21.53 -6.70
C TYR A 32 8.53 20.85 -6.32
N GLN A 33 8.58 19.81 -5.48
CA GLN A 33 7.36 19.13 -5.01
C GLN A 33 6.45 20.08 -4.23
N VAL A 34 7.00 20.89 -3.33
CA VAL A 34 6.23 21.89 -2.56
C VAL A 34 5.57 22.92 -3.49
N VAL A 35 6.31 23.41 -4.50
CA VAL A 35 5.79 24.39 -5.47
C VAL A 35 4.68 23.79 -6.33
N ARG A 36 4.81 22.52 -6.70
CA ARG A 36 3.78 21.74 -7.42
C ARG A 36 2.53 21.51 -6.60
N GLU A 37 2.68 21.08 -5.35
CA GLU A 37 1.59 20.86 -4.41
C GLU A 37 0.79 22.14 -4.14
N ASN A 38 1.43 23.31 -4.21
CA ASN A 38 0.80 24.62 -4.07
C ASN A 38 0.19 25.17 -5.38
N GLY A 39 0.17 24.37 -6.46
CA GLY A 39 -0.62 24.66 -7.67
C GLY A 39 0.10 25.47 -8.76
N ILE A 40 1.44 25.61 -8.71
CA ILE A 40 2.20 26.17 -9.82
C ILE A 40 2.39 25.09 -10.91
N PRO A 41 1.96 25.32 -12.17
CA PRO A 41 2.11 24.34 -13.25
C PRO A 41 3.57 24.22 -13.72
N ASP A 42 3.95 23.06 -14.25
CA ASP A 42 5.35 22.77 -14.68
C ASP A 42 5.88 23.77 -15.70
N ASP A 43 5.02 24.27 -16.59
CA ASP A 43 5.36 25.25 -17.62
C ASP A 43 5.75 26.62 -17.03
N GLN A 44 5.62 26.81 -15.72
CA GLN A 44 5.99 28.00 -14.95
C GLN A 44 7.10 27.73 -13.92
N ILE A 45 7.67 26.52 -13.89
CA ILE A 45 8.77 26.16 -12.99
C ILE A 45 10.02 25.86 -13.82
N VAL A 46 11.08 26.63 -13.61
CA VAL A 46 12.39 26.38 -14.19
C VAL A 46 13.27 25.74 -13.13
N VAL A 47 13.74 24.52 -13.37
CA VAL A 47 14.68 23.81 -12.48
C VAL A 47 16.06 23.77 -13.13
N MET A 48 17.08 24.17 -12.39
CA MET A 48 18.48 24.14 -12.81
C MET A 48 19.30 23.37 -11.76
N MET A 49 19.60 22.12 -12.03
CA MET A 49 20.48 21.30 -11.19
C MET A 49 21.44 20.52 -12.09
N TYR A 50 22.57 20.09 -11.53
CA TYR A 50 23.57 19.36 -12.31
C TYR A 50 23.10 17.96 -12.73
N ASP A 51 22.15 17.39 -11.98
CA ASP A 51 21.42 16.15 -12.29
C ASP A 51 22.31 14.88 -12.35
N ASP A 52 23.33 14.83 -11.50
CA ASP A 52 24.27 13.71 -11.38
C ASP A 52 24.05 12.86 -10.12
N ILE A 53 23.06 13.21 -9.27
CA ILE A 53 22.77 12.48 -8.04
C ILE A 53 21.90 11.24 -8.29
N ALA A 54 20.85 11.35 -9.08
CA ALA A 54 19.93 10.23 -9.36
C ALA A 54 20.58 9.11 -10.21
N TYR A 55 21.72 9.42 -10.83
CA TYR A 55 22.45 8.54 -11.74
C TYR A 55 23.91 8.32 -11.33
N ASN A 56 24.29 8.68 -10.10
CA ASN A 56 25.66 8.54 -9.62
C ASN A 56 26.10 7.06 -9.60
N GLU A 57 27.28 6.76 -10.14
CA GLU A 57 27.89 5.42 -10.18
C GLU A 57 28.36 4.90 -8.81
N ASP A 58 28.27 5.70 -7.75
CA ASP A 58 28.52 5.27 -6.37
C ASP A 58 27.30 4.58 -5.70
N GLY A 59 26.10 4.66 -6.29
CA GLY A 59 24.88 3.96 -5.84
C GLY A 59 24.67 2.45 -6.17
N PRO A 60 25.40 1.79 -7.11
CA PRO A 60 25.22 0.36 -7.38
C PRO A 60 25.62 -0.55 -6.22
N ASN A 61 26.29 -0.03 -5.19
CA ASN A 61 26.60 -0.76 -3.96
C ASN A 61 25.52 -0.59 -2.87
N ASP A 62 24.46 0.17 -3.11
CA ASP A 62 23.45 0.49 -2.09
C ASP A 62 22.54 -0.70 -1.77
N SER A 63 22.26 -0.87 -0.47
CA SER A 63 21.16 -1.68 0.03
C SER A 63 19.93 -0.81 0.21
N ILE A 64 18.83 -1.14 -0.47
CA ILE A 64 17.55 -0.44 -0.34
C ILE A 64 16.61 -1.23 0.57
N PHE A 65 16.06 -0.60 1.60
CA PHE A 65 14.94 -1.13 2.37
C PHE A 65 13.69 -0.28 2.15
N ILE A 66 12.63 -0.89 1.62
CA ILE A 66 11.32 -0.27 1.43
C ILE A 66 10.34 -0.88 2.42
N TYR A 67 9.64 -0.03 3.16
CA TYR A 67 8.51 -0.45 3.99
C TYR A 67 7.26 0.34 3.60
N LEU A 68 6.20 -0.39 3.22
CA LEU A 68 4.90 0.15 2.85
C LEU A 68 3.83 -0.37 3.81
N SER A 69 2.95 0.51 4.28
CA SER A 69 1.92 0.18 5.27
C SER A 69 0.67 1.02 5.06
N ASP A 70 -0.37 0.40 4.53
CA ASP A 70 -1.71 1.00 4.36
C ASP A 70 -2.73 -0.11 4.02
N HIS A 71 -3.87 0.26 3.48
CA HIS A 71 -4.84 -0.61 2.86
C HIS A 71 -4.35 -1.13 1.49
N GLY A 72 -4.85 -2.31 1.13
CA GLY A 72 -4.62 -2.90 -0.18
C GLY A 72 -5.81 -3.72 -0.65
N SER A 73 -5.72 -4.18 -1.88
CA SER A 73 -6.65 -5.12 -2.50
C SER A 73 -5.91 -5.96 -3.53
N HIS A 74 -6.59 -6.85 -4.24
CA HIS A 74 -5.96 -7.65 -5.30
C HIS A 74 -5.26 -6.76 -6.33
N GLY A 75 -3.93 -6.86 -6.37
CA GLY A 75 -3.06 -6.09 -7.27
C GLY A 75 -3.00 -4.59 -7.00
N ILE A 76 -3.45 -4.13 -5.82
CA ILE A 76 -3.55 -2.70 -5.47
C ILE A 76 -2.97 -2.41 -4.08
N PHE A 77 -2.16 -1.36 -3.98
CA PHE A 77 -1.80 -0.66 -2.75
C PHE A 77 -2.33 0.78 -2.78
N HIS A 78 -2.99 1.22 -1.71
CA HIS A 78 -3.61 2.55 -1.66
C HIS A 78 -2.65 3.61 -1.12
N PHE A 79 -2.63 4.77 -1.77
CA PHE A 79 -2.14 6.03 -1.23
C PHE A 79 -3.32 6.93 -0.87
N PRO A 80 -3.13 8.00 -0.08
CA PRO A 80 -4.24 8.86 0.34
C PRO A 80 -5.09 9.43 -0.79
N ASN A 81 -4.49 9.75 -1.95
CA ASN A 81 -5.18 10.36 -3.09
C ASN A 81 -4.77 9.71 -4.44
N SER A 82 -4.20 8.51 -4.40
CA SER A 82 -3.79 7.79 -5.60
C SER A 82 -3.70 6.29 -5.32
N THR A 83 -3.53 5.51 -6.38
CA THR A 83 -3.45 4.05 -6.32
C THR A 83 -2.16 3.58 -6.98
N LEU A 84 -1.43 2.68 -6.32
CA LEU A 84 -0.30 1.95 -6.89
C LEU A 84 -0.76 0.55 -7.28
N TYR A 85 -0.65 0.23 -8.57
CA TYR A 85 -0.95 -1.10 -9.08
C TYR A 85 0.29 -1.99 -9.05
N ALA A 86 0.09 -3.30 -8.83
CA ALA A 86 1.17 -4.28 -8.79
C ALA A 86 2.07 -4.23 -10.05
N PRO A 87 1.54 -4.18 -11.29
CA PRO A 87 2.37 -4.06 -12.49
C PRO A 87 3.33 -2.86 -12.44
N ASP A 88 2.89 -1.70 -11.94
CA ASP A 88 3.72 -0.50 -11.88
C ASP A 88 4.89 -0.66 -10.90
N LEU A 89 4.62 -1.23 -9.72
CA LEU A 89 5.66 -1.54 -8.74
C LEU A 89 6.67 -2.54 -9.31
N ILE A 90 6.15 -3.64 -9.88
CA ILE A 90 6.97 -4.73 -10.41
C ILE A 90 7.85 -4.24 -11.57
N ASP A 91 7.29 -3.49 -12.51
CA ASP A 91 8.04 -2.97 -13.66
C ASP A 91 9.07 -1.94 -13.23
N THR A 92 8.74 -1.06 -12.29
CA THR A 92 9.70 -0.10 -11.71
C THR A 92 10.88 -0.83 -11.07
N VAL A 93 10.62 -1.85 -10.24
CA VAL A 93 11.68 -2.63 -9.58
C VAL A 93 12.52 -3.40 -10.60
N LYS A 94 11.89 -4.01 -11.62
CA LYS A 94 12.60 -4.68 -12.73
C LYS A 94 13.47 -3.70 -13.50
N GLU A 95 13.00 -2.49 -13.76
CA GLU A 95 13.77 -1.45 -14.45
C GLU A 95 14.96 -0.99 -13.61
N MET A 96 14.75 -0.72 -12.32
CA MET A 96 15.82 -0.34 -11.39
C MET A 96 16.90 -1.44 -11.30
N SER A 97 16.49 -2.71 -11.23
CA SER A 97 17.40 -3.86 -11.20
C SER A 97 18.19 -3.97 -12.51
N ARG A 98 17.55 -3.83 -13.68
CA ARG A 98 18.23 -3.86 -15.00
C ARG A 98 19.21 -2.70 -15.21
N LYS A 99 19.01 -1.59 -14.52
CA LYS A 99 19.85 -0.38 -14.60
C LYS A 99 20.86 -0.29 -13.45
N ASP A 100 21.08 -1.40 -12.73
CA ASP A 100 22.03 -1.50 -11.61
C ASP A 100 21.87 -0.36 -10.58
N LYS A 101 20.61 0.01 -10.28
CA LYS A 101 20.29 1.13 -9.38
C LYS A 101 20.45 0.80 -7.89
N PHE A 102 20.77 -0.44 -7.56
CA PHE A 102 21.00 -0.93 -6.22
C PHE A 102 21.74 -2.26 -6.25
N SER A 103 22.50 -2.57 -5.19
CA SER A 103 23.14 -3.87 -5.00
C SER A 103 22.15 -4.91 -4.51
N GLN A 104 21.27 -4.52 -3.59
CA GLN A 104 20.22 -5.37 -3.04
C GLN A 104 19.03 -4.56 -2.52
N MET A 105 17.83 -5.12 -2.61
CA MET A 105 16.60 -4.47 -2.19
C MET A 105 15.74 -5.42 -1.35
N VAL A 106 15.20 -4.93 -0.24
CA VAL A 106 14.22 -5.62 0.59
C VAL A 106 12.94 -4.78 0.65
N ILE A 107 11.79 -5.39 0.37
CA ILE A 107 10.47 -4.73 0.43
C ILE A 107 9.60 -5.42 1.49
N TYR A 108 9.19 -4.69 2.53
CA TYR A 108 8.19 -5.13 3.50
C TYR A 108 6.86 -4.43 3.22
N MET A 109 5.79 -5.20 3.08
CA MET A 109 4.47 -4.67 2.74
C MET A 109 3.39 -5.12 3.72
N GLU A 110 2.89 -4.18 4.53
CA GLU A 110 1.70 -4.32 5.35
C GLU A 110 0.48 -3.80 4.59
N ALA A 111 -0.32 -4.70 4.04
CA ALA A 111 -1.60 -4.39 3.41
C ALA A 111 -2.48 -5.65 3.31
N CYS A 112 -3.79 -5.48 3.13
CA CYS A 112 -4.64 -6.59 2.69
C CYS A 112 -4.22 -7.04 1.29
N HIS A 113 -4.22 -8.35 1.04
CA HIS A 113 -3.80 -8.95 -0.23
C HIS A 113 -2.36 -8.59 -0.66
N ALA A 114 -1.49 -8.22 0.28
CA ALA A 114 -0.13 -7.74 -0.02
C ALA A 114 0.69 -8.72 -0.87
N GLY A 115 0.44 -10.04 -0.75
CA GLY A 115 1.08 -11.05 -1.60
C GLY A 115 0.85 -10.82 -3.10
N SER A 116 -0.34 -10.34 -3.49
CA SER A 116 -0.69 -10.08 -4.90
C SER A 116 0.10 -8.92 -5.52
N MET A 117 0.73 -8.07 -4.69
CA MET A 117 1.61 -6.99 -5.16
C MET A 117 3.03 -7.46 -5.49
N LEU A 118 3.43 -8.63 -4.96
CA LEU A 118 4.83 -9.04 -4.88
C LEU A 118 5.10 -10.39 -5.57
N GLU A 119 4.06 -11.10 -6.00
CA GLU A 119 4.16 -12.47 -6.53
C GLU A 119 5.04 -12.59 -7.78
N GLU A 120 4.97 -11.60 -8.69
CA GLU A 120 5.77 -11.57 -9.91
C GLU A 120 7.14 -10.90 -9.75
N LEU A 121 7.57 -10.58 -8.51
CA LEU A 121 8.93 -10.10 -8.30
C LEU A 121 9.95 -11.14 -8.79
N PRO A 122 11.04 -10.71 -9.42
CA PRO A 122 11.98 -11.61 -10.05
C PRO A 122 12.60 -12.55 -9.01
N ARG A 123 12.43 -13.86 -9.22
CA ARG A 123 13.07 -14.91 -8.39
C ARG A 123 14.59 -14.96 -8.59
N LEU A 124 15.06 -14.47 -9.74
CA LEU A 124 16.46 -14.32 -10.10
C LEU A 124 16.75 -12.81 -10.16
N GLY A 125 17.50 -12.30 -9.19
CA GLY A 125 17.76 -10.87 -9.06
C GLY A 125 18.22 -10.54 -7.64
N ASN A 126 18.32 -9.28 -7.32
CA ASN A 126 18.81 -8.79 -6.03
C ASN A 126 17.69 -8.18 -5.17
N VAL A 127 16.47 -8.71 -5.31
CA VAL A 127 15.27 -8.21 -4.62
C VAL A 127 14.66 -9.33 -3.79
N TYR A 128 14.41 -9.07 -2.51
CA TYR A 128 13.64 -9.93 -1.60
C TYR A 128 12.44 -9.15 -1.07
N ALA A 129 11.31 -9.81 -0.84
CA ALA A 129 10.15 -9.13 -0.28
C ALA A 129 9.40 -9.98 0.72
N VAL A 130 8.72 -9.32 1.66
CA VAL A 130 7.85 -9.94 2.66
C VAL A 130 6.51 -9.21 2.68
N ALA A 131 5.43 -9.98 2.49
CA ALA A 131 4.07 -9.51 2.57
C ALA A 131 3.44 -9.90 3.91
N ALA A 132 2.61 -9.02 4.46
CA ALA A 132 1.84 -9.26 5.68
C ALA A 132 0.79 -10.36 5.54
N SER A 133 0.28 -10.59 4.33
CA SER A 133 -0.70 -11.61 4.00
C SER A 133 -0.43 -12.21 2.62
N ASN A 134 -1.01 -13.37 2.36
CA ASN A 134 -0.98 -13.99 1.03
C ASN A 134 -1.89 -13.21 0.04
N PRO A 135 -1.91 -13.55 -1.26
CA PRO A 135 -2.68 -12.82 -2.27
C PRO A 135 -4.19 -12.73 -2.02
N ASP A 136 -4.77 -13.64 -1.22
CA ASP A 136 -6.22 -13.79 -1.05
C ASP A 136 -6.70 -13.47 0.39
N GLN A 137 -5.80 -13.00 1.25
CA GLN A 137 -6.07 -12.75 2.67
C GLN A 137 -5.91 -11.28 3.05
N SER A 138 -6.77 -10.82 3.96
CA SER A 138 -6.66 -9.50 4.62
C SER A 138 -5.50 -9.45 5.61
N SER A 139 -5.05 -8.22 5.92
CA SER A 139 -4.23 -7.95 7.10
C SER A 139 -5.10 -7.53 8.29
N TYR A 140 -4.49 -7.49 9.49
CA TYR A 140 -5.21 -7.26 10.73
C TYR A 140 -4.58 -6.16 11.57
N ALA A 141 -5.42 -5.23 12.02
CA ALA A 141 -5.07 -4.21 12.99
C ALA A 141 -5.10 -4.75 14.43
N CYS A 142 -4.30 -4.18 15.31
CA CYS A 142 -4.22 -4.56 16.72
C CYS A 142 -4.01 -3.36 17.65
N PHE A 143 -4.00 -3.63 18.96
CA PHE A 143 -3.76 -2.68 20.04
C PHE A 143 -4.77 -1.52 20.06
N TYR A 144 -6.05 -1.83 20.19
CA TYR A 144 -7.09 -0.80 20.29
C TYR A 144 -6.96 0.07 21.54
N ASP A 145 -6.77 1.38 21.35
CA ASP A 145 -6.76 2.39 22.39
C ASP A 145 -8.14 3.02 22.55
N LYS A 146 -8.77 2.77 23.71
CA LYS A 146 -10.13 3.26 24.01
C LYS A 146 -10.22 4.79 24.12
N LYS A 147 -9.15 5.45 24.57
CA LYS A 147 -9.10 6.91 24.79
C LYS A 147 -8.98 7.64 23.46
N ARG A 148 -8.13 7.14 22.57
CA ARG A 148 -7.91 7.67 21.21
C ARG A 148 -8.99 7.21 20.23
N ASN A 149 -9.69 6.12 20.54
CA ASN A 149 -10.64 5.47 19.65
C ASN A 149 -9.99 5.12 18.31
N ALA A 150 -8.84 4.43 18.39
CA ALA A 150 -7.98 4.07 17.28
C ALA A 150 -7.23 2.77 17.59
N TYR A 151 -6.87 2.02 16.55
CA TYR A 151 -5.90 0.92 16.63
C TYR A 151 -4.50 1.50 16.47
N LEU A 152 -3.51 0.94 17.16
CA LEU A 152 -2.18 1.56 17.27
C LEU A 152 -1.13 0.90 16.38
N ALA A 153 -1.40 -0.28 15.84
CA ALA A 153 -0.51 -0.99 14.93
C ALA A 153 -1.28 -2.05 14.13
N ASP A 154 -0.58 -2.71 13.22
CA ASP A 154 -1.02 -3.90 12.50
C ASP A 154 -0.19 -5.12 12.91
N ALA A 155 -0.74 -6.32 12.77
CA ALA A 155 -0.20 -7.54 13.34
C ALA A 155 1.20 -7.89 12.80
N PHE A 156 1.38 -7.88 11.47
CA PHE A 156 2.67 -8.13 10.83
C PHE A 156 3.68 -7.06 11.24
N THR A 157 3.25 -5.80 11.19
CA THR A 157 4.04 -4.62 11.59
C THR A 157 4.53 -4.70 13.02
N ALA A 158 3.63 -5.01 13.94
CA ALA A 158 3.91 -5.17 15.36
C ALA A 158 4.98 -6.23 15.59
N TYR A 159 4.89 -7.38 14.92
CA TYR A 159 5.83 -8.47 15.09
C TYR A 159 7.21 -8.20 14.49
N TRP A 160 7.32 -7.66 13.27
CA TRP A 160 8.65 -7.41 12.69
C TRP A 160 9.40 -6.31 13.45
N LEU A 161 8.70 -5.25 13.88
CA LEU A 161 9.28 -4.19 14.73
C LEU A 161 9.64 -4.71 16.12
N HIS A 162 8.81 -5.58 16.70
CA HIS A 162 9.11 -6.20 17.98
C HIS A 162 10.36 -7.07 17.92
N HIS A 163 10.47 -7.89 16.87
CA HIS A 163 11.64 -8.74 16.63
C HIS A 163 12.91 -7.88 16.53
N THR A 164 12.91 -6.89 15.64
CA THR A 164 14.06 -6.01 15.35
C THR A 164 14.61 -5.33 16.62
N LYS A 165 13.75 -4.97 17.57
CA LYS A 165 14.15 -4.31 18.83
C LYS A 165 14.84 -5.23 19.84
N LYS A 166 14.77 -6.55 19.66
CA LYS A 166 15.17 -7.56 20.65
C LYS A 166 16.33 -8.43 20.23
N ILE A 167 16.83 -8.29 19.01
CA ILE A 167 17.84 -9.17 18.42
C ILE A 167 19.06 -8.36 17.97
N ASP A 168 20.22 -9.02 17.88
CA ASP A 168 21.39 -8.44 17.22
C ASP A 168 21.22 -8.57 15.70
N LEU A 169 21.07 -7.43 15.03
CA LEU A 169 20.82 -7.37 13.58
C LEU A 169 22.01 -7.87 12.75
N ARG A 170 23.20 -8.00 13.34
CA ARG A 170 24.41 -8.53 12.68
C ARG A 170 24.41 -10.06 12.62
N GLU A 171 23.80 -10.70 13.61
CA GLU A 171 23.75 -12.16 13.73
C GLU A 171 22.42 -12.75 13.23
N THR A 172 21.39 -11.91 13.09
CA THR A 172 20.04 -12.33 12.73
C THR A 172 19.77 -12.08 11.25
N THR A 173 19.30 -13.11 10.54
CA THR A 173 19.08 -13.05 9.08
C THR A 173 17.65 -12.63 8.72
N LEU A 174 17.44 -12.28 7.44
CA LEU A 174 16.10 -12.10 6.86
C LEU A 174 15.21 -13.35 7.05
N GLN A 175 15.78 -14.55 6.95
CA GLN A 175 15.07 -15.81 7.16
C GLN A 175 14.59 -15.96 8.61
N ASP A 176 15.43 -15.62 9.58
CA ASP A 176 15.11 -15.75 11.01
C ASP A 176 13.95 -14.83 11.37
N GLN A 177 14.01 -13.56 10.93
CA GLN A 177 12.92 -12.63 11.15
C GLN A 177 11.64 -13.06 10.43
N PHE A 178 11.72 -13.54 9.19
CA PHE A 178 10.53 -14.03 8.49
C PHE A 178 9.88 -15.22 9.22
N ASN A 179 10.69 -16.17 9.71
CA ASN A 179 10.19 -17.31 10.48
C ASN A 179 9.50 -16.85 11.76
N TYR A 180 10.12 -15.93 12.50
CA TYR A 180 9.53 -15.33 13.69
C TYR A 180 8.18 -14.66 13.38
N ILE A 181 8.12 -13.83 12.34
CA ILE A 181 6.89 -13.13 11.95
C ILE A 181 5.80 -14.14 11.57
N LYS A 182 6.12 -15.09 10.69
CA LYS A 182 5.16 -16.08 10.20
C LYS A 182 4.59 -16.93 11.33
N GLU A 183 5.45 -17.44 12.21
CA GLU A 183 5.00 -18.22 13.37
C GLU A 183 4.06 -17.42 14.27
N ASN A 184 4.43 -16.19 14.61
CA ASN A 184 3.68 -15.40 15.58
C ASN A 184 2.37 -14.82 15.01
N VAL A 185 2.34 -14.39 13.74
CA VAL A 185 1.12 -13.91 13.09
C VAL A 185 0.12 -15.06 12.91
N THR A 186 0.55 -16.20 12.34
CA THR A 186 -0.34 -17.34 12.08
C THR A 186 -0.83 -18.02 13.36
N LYS A 187 -0.12 -17.87 14.48
CA LYS A 187 -0.59 -18.29 15.80
C LYS A 187 -1.82 -17.51 16.26
N TRP A 188 -1.88 -16.21 15.98
CA TRP A 188 -2.99 -15.34 16.38
C TRP A 188 -4.17 -15.41 15.42
N GLU A 189 -3.90 -15.43 14.12
CA GLU A 189 -4.93 -15.38 13.09
C GLU A 189 -4.58 -16.34 11.95
N LYS A 190 -5.40 -17.39 11.80
CA LYS A 190 -5.21 -18.39 10.75
C LYS A 190 -5.53 -17.84 9.36
N ASN A 191 -6.29 -16.75 9.30
CA ASN A 191 -6.66 -16.07 8.06
C ASN A 191 -5.69 -14.96 7.67
N GLN A 192 -4.54 -14.84 8.34
CA GLN A 192 -3.43 -14.00 7.92
C GLN A 192 -2.14 -14.82 7.86
N THR A 193 -1.65 -15.04 6.65
CA THR A 193 -0.41 -15.79 6.41
C THR A 193 0.64 -14.89 5.80
N PRO A 194 1.67 -14.48 6.55
CA PRO A 194 2.81 -13.78 5.97
C PRO A 194 3.53 -14.65 4.93
N CYS A 195 3.90 -14.03 3.81
CA CYS A 195 4.56 -14.69 2.68
C CYS A 195 5.84 -13.94 2.30
N ASN A 196 6.80 -14.64 1.70
CA ASN A 196 8.00 -14.03 1.15
C ASN A 196 8.19 -14.36 -0.33
N TYR A 197 8.76 -13.40 -1.06
CA TYR A 197 8.84 -13.36 -2.51
C TYR A 197 10.23 -12.91 -2.98
N GLY A 198 10.48 -12.99 -4.28
CA GLY A 198 11.75 -12.59 -4.90
C GLY A 198 12.88 -13.62 -4.70
N ASN A 199 14.11 -13.12 -4.63
CA ASN A 199 15.31 -13.93 -4.57
C ASN A 199 15.54 -14.54 -3.18
N ARG A 200 15.41 -15.86 -3.11
CA ARG A 200 15.64 -16.64 -1.88
C ARG A 200 17.10 -16.74 -1.46
N SER A 201 18.07 -16.46 -2.32
CA SER A 201 19.49 -16.47 -1.91
C SER A 201 19.79 -15.39 -0.87
N MET A 202 18.98 -14.32 -0.82
CA MET A 202 19.11 -13.24 0.17
C MET A 202 18.66 -13.64 1.57
N LEU A 203 17.99 -14.78 1.76
CA LEU A 203 17.44 -15.21 3.05
C LEU A 203 18.48 -15.29 4.17
N GLN A 204 19.74 -15.57 3.83
CA GLN A 204 20.85 -15.65 4.79
C GLN A 204 21.54 -14.30 5.04
N THR A 205 21.08 -13.22 4.41
CA THR A 205 21.66 -11.89 4.60
C THR A 205 21.31 -11.36 5.99
N PRO A 206 22.28 -10.85 6.76
CA PRO A 206 22.01 -10.19 8.04
C PRO A 206 21.08 -9.00 7.90
N LEU A 207 20.21 -8.77 8.88
CA LEU A 207 19.29 -7.62 8.88
C LEU A 207 20.03 -6.27 8.91
N SER A 208 21.23 -6.23 9.49
CA SER A 208 22.05 -5.02 9.58
C SER A 208 22.45 -4.45 8.22
N GLU A 209 22.47 -5.26 7.16
CA GLU A 209 22.72 -4.81 5.78
C GLU A 209 21.62 -3.88 5.24
N PHE A 210 20.42 -3.92 5.83
CA PHE A 210 19.24 -3.15 5.39
C PHE A 210 18.72 -2.18 6.45
N LEU A 211 18.80 -2.56 7.72
CA LEU A 211 18.26 -1.79 8.85
C LEU A 211 19.35 -1.03 9.62
N GLY A 212 20.60 -1.17 9.19
CA GLY A 212 21.76 -0.61 9.86
C GLY A 212 22.05 -1.26 11.21
N TRP A 213 23.07 -0.73 11.87
CA TRP A 213 23.48 -1.11 13.22
C TRP A 213 24.19 0.08 13.87
N SER A 214 24.11 0.20 15.20
CA SER A 214 24.84 1.21 15.96
C SER A 214 25.84 0.54 16.93
N PRO A 215 27.13 0.91 16.91
CA PRO A 215 28.13 0.43 17.86
C PRO A 215 27.82 0.83 19.31
N ASP A 216 27.17 1.99 19.49
CA ASP A 216 26.77 2.52 20.80
C ASP A 216 25.49 1.88 21.34
N TYR A 217 24.83 1.04 20.53
CA TYR A 217 23.73 0.21 21.01
C TYR A 217 24.34 -0.94 21.80
N GLU A 218 24.77 -0.65 23.03
CA GLU A 218 24.93 -1.68 24.05
C GLU A 218 23.62 -2.46 24.04
N PHE A 219 23.72 -3.76 23.71
CA PHE A 219 22.71 -4.73 24.05
C PHE A 219 22.64 -4.72 25.57
N LYS A 220 21.92 -3.75 26.13
CA LYS A 220 21.51 -3.82 27.50
C LYS A 220 20.71 -5.10 27.50
N ASP A 221 21.18 -6.09 28.26
CA ASP A 221 20.33 -7.09 28.90
C ASP A 221 19.29 -6.31 29.72
N TYR A 222 18.39 -5.62 29.02
CA TYR A 222 17.12 -5.27 29.55
C TYR A 222 16.51 -6.64 29.75
N GLU A 223 16.56 -7.11 30.99
CA GLU A 223 15.60 -8.04 31.55
C GLU A 223 14.21 -7.43 31.32
N PHE A 224 13.76 -7.40 30.07
CA PHE A 224 12.39 -7.19 29.73
C PHE A 224 11.73 -8.50 30.14
N LYS A 225 11.48 -8.62 31.46
CA LYS A 225 10.74 -9.71 32.08
C LYS A 225 9.68 -10.12 31.09
N SER A 226 9.82 -11.33 30.58
CA SER A 226 9.11 -11.90 29.44
C SER A 226 7.60 -11.77 29.60
N ARG A 227 7.07 -10.58 29.34
CA ARG A 227 5.69 -10.45 28.93
C ARG A 227 5.69 -10.95 27.50
N ASN A 228 5.04 -12.08 27.27
CA ASN A 228 4.71 -12.54 25.93
C ASN A 228 4.19 -11.34 25.13
N PHE A 229 4.75 -11.11 23.94
CA PHE A 229 4.28 -10.07 23.05
C PHE A 229 3.02 -10.57 22.36
N ASP A 230 1.93 -10.46 23.12
CA ASP A 230 0.61 -10.91 22.73
C ASP A 230 -0.13 -9.73 22.08
N LEU A 231 -0.59 -9.93 20.85
CA LEU A 231 -1.48 -8.96 20.23
C LEU A 231 -2.78 -8.87 21.03
N THR A 232 -3.34 -7.68 21.12
CA THR A 232 -4.64 -7.47 21.78
C THR A 232 -5.56 -6.72 20.85
N SER A 233 -6.88 -6.95 20.99
CA SER A 233 -7.89 -6.31 20.14
C SER A 233 -7.61 -6.50 18.65
N VAL A 234 -7.29 -7.72 18.22
CA VAL A 234 -6.99 -8.02 16.82
C VAL A 234 -8.29 -7.97 16.01
N VAL A 235 -8.32 -7.21 14.91
CA VAL A 235 -9.46 -7.13 14.00
C VAL A 235 -8.98 -7.03 12.56
N GLU A 236 -9.73 -7.60 11.63
CA GLU A 236 -9.44 -7.45 10.21
C GLU A 236 -9.48 -5.97 9.80
N SER A 237 -8.47 -5.50 9.05
CA SER A 237 -8.27 -4.08 8.77
C SER A 237 -9.45 -3.42 8.04
N THR A 238 -10.19 -4.17 7.22
CA THR A 238 -11.40 -3.70 6.53
C THR A 238 -12.55 -3.31 7.46
N ASN A 239 -12.58 -3.86 8.67
CA ASN A 239 -13.62 -3.61 9.67
C ASN A 239 -13.30 -2.40 10.56
N VAL A 240 -12.03 -1.97 10.63
CA VAL A 240 -11.58 -0.87 11.48
C VAL A 240 -12.40 0.42 11.29
N PRO A 241 -12.59 0.95 10.06
CA PRO A 241 -13.29 2.22 9.86
C PRO A 241 -14.73 2.19 10.40
N LEU A 242 -15.44 1.09 10.15
CA LEU A 242 -16.82 0.89 10.63
C LEU A 242 -16.87 0.81 12.16
N LEU A 243 -15.97 0.05 12.77
CA LEU A 243 -15.90 -0.07 14.24
C LEU A 243 -15.59 1.28 14.89
N ILE A 244 -14.65 2.05 14.33
CA ILE A 244 -14.32 3.40 14.80
C ILE A 244 -15.54 4.32 14.69
N GLN A 245 -16.26 4.32 13.56
CA GLN A 245 -17.44 5.15 13.37
C GLN A 245 -18.59 4.75 14.30
N GLN A 246 -18.85 3.45 14.48
CA GLN A 246 -19.83 2.95 15.45
C GLN A 246 -19.49 3.38 16.87
N ASN A 247 -18.21 3.31 17.26
CA ASN A 247 -17.78 3.77 18.58
C ASN A 247 -17.95 5.28 18.75
N ARG A 248 -17.68 6.09 17.72
CA ARG A 248 -17.97 7.55 17.72
C ARG A 248 -19.46 7.80 17.96
N ILE A 249 -20.35 7.11 17.25
CA ILE A 249 -21.81 7.25 17.43
C ILE A 249 -22.24 6.85 18.85
N ARG A 250 -21.70 5.75 19.39
CA ARG A 250 -22.05 5.24 20.73
C ARG A 250 -21.63 6.21 21.83
N LYS A 251 -20.40 6.73 21.76
CA LYS A 251 -19.81 7.61 22.77
C LYS A 251 -20.31 9.06 22.72
N GLU A 252 -20.79 9.54 21.57
CA GLU A 252 -21.29 10.90 21.40
C GLU A 252 -22.54 11.16 22.25
N GLN A 253 -22.46 12.21 23.08
CA GLN A 253 -23.51 12.64 24.01
C GLN A 253 -24.37 13.76 23.40
N ASN A 254 -23.80 14.58 22.53
CA ASN A 254 -24.53 15.64 21.86
C ASN A 254 -25.49 15.04 20.80
N HIS A 255 -26.80 15.22 21.01
CA HIS A 255 -27.82 14.63 20.16
C HIS A 255 -27.71 15.03 18.68
N ARG A 256 -27.38 16.31 18.39
CA ARG A 256 -27.24 16.79 17.01
C ARG A 256 -26.03 16.16 16.32
N ARG A 257 -24.87 16.12 16.99
CA ARG A 257 -23.66 15.46 16.46
C ARG A 257 -23.87 13.96 16.27
N LYS A 258 -24.51 13.29 17.23
CA LYS A 258 -24.86 11.87 17.14
C LYS A 258 -25.75 11.58 15.93
N GLN A 259 -26.75 12.44 15.68
CA GLN A 259 -27.60 12.31 14.51
C GLN A 259 -26.83 12.53 13.20
N SER A 260 -25.89 13.49 13.17
CA SER A 260 -24.99 13.72 12.02
C SER A 260 -24.12 12.50 11.73
N LEU A 261 -23.48 11.92 12.75
CA LEU A 261 -22.65 10.71 12.60
C LEU A 261 -23.48 9.52 12.10
N LYS A 262 -24.71 9.34 12.59
CA LYS A 262 -25.63 8.32 12.09
C LYS A 262 -26.01 8.53 10.63
N ARG A 263 -26.20 9.78 10.18
CA ARG A 263 -26.47 10.09 8.77
C ARG A 263 -25.30 9.69 7.88
N GLN A 264 -24.07 10.06 8.26
CA GLN A 264 -22.85 9.67 7.54
C GLN A 264 -22.70 8.14 7.44
N TYR A 265 -22.95 7.43 8.55
CA TYR A 265 -22.89 5.96 8.56
C TYR A 265 -23.93 5.33 7.62
N ASN A 266 -25.17 5.82 7.68
CA ASN A 266 -26.24 5.32 6.80
C ASN A 266 -25.99 5.67 5.33
N GLU A 267 -25.36 6.80 5.04
CA GLU A 267 -24.96 7.21 3.70
C GLU A 267 -23.90 6.26 3.13
N LEU A 268 -22.84 5.95 3.90
CA LEU A 268 -21.84 4.95 3.52
C LEU A 268 -22.49 3.59 3.19
N GLN A 269 -23.43 3.12 4.03
CA GLN A 269 -24.15 1.86 3.77
C GLN A 269 -24.98 1.92 2.48
N ARG A 270 -25.65 3.04 2.19
CA ARG A 270 -26.39 3.23 0.94
C ARG A 270 -25.48 3.21 -0.28
N LYS A 271 -24.34 3.91 -0.21
CA LYS A 271 -23.33 3.90 -1.29
C LYS A 271 -22.78 2.50 -1.53
N ARG A 272 -22.49 1.72 -0.48
CA ARG A 272 -22.09 0.31 -0.61
C ARG A 272 -23.17 -0.56 -1.28
N ASN A 273 -24.45 -0.39 -0.94
CA ASN A 273 -25.52 -1.12 -1.61
C ASN A 273 -25.62 -0.78 -3.10
N LYS A 274 -25.48 0.50 -3.43
CA LYS A 274 -25.43 0.97 -4.82
C LYS A 274 -24.20 0.44 -5.57
N MET A 275 -23.08 0.26 -4.88
CA MET A 275 -21.89 -0.41 -5.41
C MET A 275 -22.17 -1.88 -5.72
N ASN A 276 -22.85 -2.61 -4.82
CA ASN A 276 -23.29 -3.97 -5.10
C ASN A 276 -24.16 -4.05 -6.36
N GLU A 277 -25.11 -3.11 -6.52
CA GLU A 277 -25.96 -3.02 -7.73
C GLU A 277 -25.12 -2.77 -8.99
N ALA A 278 -24.12 -1.88 -8.93
CA ALA A 278 -23.22 -1.64 -10.04
C ALA A 278 -22.42 -2.90 -10.44
N MET A 279 -21.85 -3.61 -9.47
CA MET A 279 -21.12 -4.85 -9.76
C MET A 279 -22.02 -5.95 -10.33
N GLN A 280 -23.27 -6.05 -9.85
CA GLN A 280 -24.26 -6.97 -10.42
C GLN A 280 -24.60 -6.63 -11.87
N GLU A 281 -24.81 -5.37 -12.21
CA GLU A 281 -25.10 -4.96 -13.58
C GLU A 281 -23.90 -5.15 -14.52
N ILE A 282 -22.66 -4.91 -14.05
CA ILE A 282 -21.44 -5.21 -14.82
C ILE A 282 -21.37 -6.71 -15.10
N SER A 283 -21.52 -7.54 -14.06
CA SER A 283 -21.51 -9.01 -14.17
C SER A 283 -22.55 -9.52 -15.17
N LYS A 284 -23.77 -8.97 -15.15
CA LYS A 284 -24.84 -9.30 -16.12
C LYS A 284 -24.50 -8.85 -17.54
N CYS A 285 -23.95 -7.64 -17.72
CA CYS A 285 -23.56 -7.12 -19.03
C CYS A 285 -22.46 -7.98 -19.67
N CYS A 286 -21.57 -8.56 -18.86
CA CYS A 286 -20.57 -9.53 -19.29
C CYS A 286 -21.11 -10.95 -19.49
N ALA A 287 -22.39 -11.22 -19.20
CA ALA A 287 -22.99 -12.55 -19.16
C ALA A 287 -22.22 -13.56 -18.26
N ARG A 288 -21.71 -13.08 -17.11
CA ARG A 288 -20.90 -13.88 -16.17
C ARG A 288 -21.39 -13.77 -14.72
N ASP A 289 -22.61 -14.23 -14.43
CA ASP A 289 -23.17 -14.24 -13.07
C ASP A 289 -22.33 -15.00 -12.01
N GLY A 290 -21.42 -15.88 -12.44
CA GLY A 290 -20.45 -16.55 -11.58
C GLY A 290 -19.49 -15.57 -10.88
N ALA A 291 -19.14 -14.46 -11.55
CA ALA A 291 -18.17 -13.48 -11.05
C ALA A 291 -18.58 -12.82 -9.73
N LEU A 292 -19.87 -12.85 -9.36
CA LEU A 292 -20.38 -12.32 -8.10
C LEU A 292 -20.16 -13.24 -6.89
N ARG A 293 -19.81 -14.51 -7.11
CA ARG A 293 -19.76 -15.56 -6.08
C ARG A 293 -18.45 -16.33 -6.03
N GLU A 294 -17.69 -16.32 -7.12
CA GLU A 294 -16.39 -16.97 -7.22
C GLU A 294 -15.33 -16.22 -6.40
N THR A 295 -14.25 -16.93 -6.07
CA THR A 295 -13.03 -16.38 -5.48
C THR A 295 -11.87 -16.96 -6.28
N LEU A 296 -11.63 -16.40 -7.47
CA LEU A 296 -10.52 -16.81 -8.33
C LEU A 296 -9.23 -16.14 -7.88
N GLU A 297 -8.13 -16.90 -7.93
CA GLU A 297 -6.77 -16.39 -7.67
C GLU A 297 -6.39 -15.36 -8.74
N VAL A 298 -5.69 -14.29 -8.33
CA VAL A 298 -5.27 -13.22 -9.23
C VAL A 298 -4.01 -13.61 -10.00
N THR A 299 -4.13 -13.85 -11.31
CA THR A 299 -3.02 -14.23 -12.19
C THR A 299 -2.82 -13.26 -13.36
N ARG A 300 -3.85 -12.47 -13.71
CA ARG A 300 -3.86 -11.50 -14.82
C ARG A 300 -3.74 -10.05 -14.32
N LEU A 301 -2.62 -9.74 -13.64
CA LEU A 301 -2.42 -8.45 -12.97
C LEU A 301 -2.46 -7.23 -13.91
N TYR A 302 -1.96 -7.36 -15.14
CA TYR A 302 -1.94 -6.27 -16.13
C TYR A 302 -3.34 -5.95 -16.64
N GLU A 303 -4.13 -6.98 -16.96
CA GLU A 303 -5.53 -6.83 -17.36
C GLU A 303 -6.37 -6.30 -16.20
N LEU A 304 -6.16 -6.82 -14.99
CA LEU A 304 -6.83 -6.33 -13.79
C LEU A 304 -6.54 -4.85 -13.56
N LYS A 305 -5.29 -4.39 -13.74
CA LYS A 305 -4.94 -2.97 -13.65
C LYS A 305 -5.77 -2.13 -14.62
N VAL A 306 -5.84 -2.52 -15.90
CA VAL A 306 -6.60 -1.78 -16.91
C VAL A 306 -8.09 -1.72 -16.56
N VAL A 307 -8.68 -2.85 -16.18
CA VAL A 307 -10.10 -2.94 -15.79
C VAL A 307 -10.40 -2.12 -14.54
N ALA A 308 -9.55 -2.23 -13.51
CA ALA A 308 -9.72 -1.53 -12.25
C ALA A 308 -9.58 -0.01 -12.44
N GLU A 309 -8.55 0.44 -13.16
CA GLU A 309 -8.36 1.86 -13.46
C GLU A 309 -9.53 2.42 -14.27
N HIS A 310 -9.99 1.69 -15.30
CA HIS A 310 -11.16 2.09 -16.09
C HIS A 310 -12.44 2.18 -15.23
N PHE A 311 -12.64 1.24 -14.31
CA PHE A 311 -13.73 1.32 -13.35
C PHE A 311 -13.62 2.57 -12.47
N ARG A 312 -12.44 2.84 -11.92
CA ARG A 312 -12.16 3.96 -11.02
C ARG A 312 -12.48 5.30 -11.66
N THR A 313 -12.02 5.50 -12.89
CA THR A 313 -12.17 6.77 -13.62
C THR A 313 -13.57 6.95 -14.22
N THR A 314 -14.30 5.85 -14.44
CA THR A 314 -15.57 5.88 -15.15
C THR A 314 -16.76 5.82 -14.20
N VAL A 315 -16.78 4.87 -13.26
CA VAL A 315 -17.93 4.57 -12.40
C VAL A 315 -17.79 5.17 -11.01
N PHE A 316 -16.66 4.97 -10.33
CA PHE A 316 -16.50 5.41 -8.95
C PHE A 316 -15.02 5.58 -8.57
N ASN A 317 -14.62 6.81 -8.24
CA ASN A 317 -13.27 7.11 -7.80
C ASN A 317 -13.12 6.79 -6.29
N TRP A 318 -12.52 5.65 -5.98
CA TRP A 318 -12.27 5.24 -4.60
C TRP A 318 -11.18 6.06 -3.88
N ASP A 319 -10.37 6.82 -4.61
CA ASP A 319 -9.39 7.73 -4.00
C ASP A 319 -10.08 8.96 -3.38
N GLU A 320 -11.24 9.36 -3.91
CA GLU A 320 -12.04 10.48 -3.38
C GLU A 320 -12.95 10.05 -2.21
N GLU A 321 -13.46 8.82 -2.27
CA GLU A 321 -14.44 8.28 -1.31
C GLU A 321 -14.06 6.87 -0.83
N ALA A 322 -13.10 6.83 0.09
CA ALA A 322 -12.63 5.59 0.71
C ALA A 322 -13.76 4.79 1.38
N PHE A 323 -13.58 3.47 1.43
CA PHE A 323 -14.45 2.48 2.08
C PHE A 323 -15.83 2.23 1.44
N VAL A 324 -16.21 2.91 0.36
CA VAL A 324 -17.40 2.55 -0.43
C VAL A 324 -17.12 1.33 -1.30
N PHE A 325 -16.02 1.37 -2.05
CA PHE A 325 -15.48 0.21 -2.75
C PHE A 325 -14.79 -0.72 -1.74
N THR A 326 -14.96 -2.02 -1.88
CA THR A 326 -14.55 -3.03 -0.87
C THR A 326 -13.82 -4.18 -1.55
N LEU A 327 -13.12 -5.00 -0.77
CA LEU A 327 -12.40 -6.17 -1.29
C LEU A 327 -13.30 -7.12 -2.09
N SER A 328 -14.55 -7.31 -1.66
CA SER A 328 -15.53 -8.11 -2.39
C SER A 328 -15.88 -7.52 -3.76
N HIS A 329 -15.90 -6.20 -3.91
CA HIS A 329 -16.10 -5.56 -5.21
C HIS A 329 -14.87 -5.75 -6.10
N GLN A 330 -13.66 -5.58 -5.54
CA GLN A 330 -12.43 -5.87 -6.29
C GLN A 330 -12.37 -7.33 -6.76
N GLN A 331 -12.79 -8.29 -5.92
CA GLN A 331 -12.84 -9.71 -6.29
C GLN A 331 -13.73 -9.95 -7.51
N VAL A 332 -14.82 -9.22 -7.68
CA VAL A 332 -15.65 -9.35 -8.90
C VAL A 332 -14.86 -8.92 -10.13
N LEU A 333 -14.06 -7.84 -10.07
CA LEU A 333 -13.20 -7.43 -11.17
C LEU A 333 -12.12 -8.48 -11.46
N VAL A 334 -11.50 -9.05 -10.43
CA VAL A 334 -10.58 -10.19 -10.56
C VAL A 334 -11.28 -11.33 -11.30
N ASN A 335 -12.42 -11.79 -10.80
CA ASN A 335 -13.14 -12.91 -11.38
C ASN A 335 -13.47 -12.67 -12.86
N LEU A 336 -13.88 -11.45 -13.24
CA LEU A 336 -14.16 -11.11 -14.64
C LEU A 336 -12.91 -11.24 -15.52
N CYS A 337 -11.74 -10.80 -15.03
CA CYS A 337 -10.47 -10.93 -15.74
C CYS A 337 -10.02 -12.41 -15.85
N GLU A 338 -10.12 -13.16 -14.77
CA GLU A 338 -9.67 -14.56 -14.69
C GLU A 338 -10.59 -15.53 -15.45
N CYS A 339 -11.84 -15.15 -15.72
CA CYS A 339 -12.78 -15.93 -16.53
C CYS A 339 -12.46 -15.98 -18.04
N GLY A 340 -11.32 -15.42 -18.47
CA GLY A 340 -10.89 -15.41 -19.87
C GLY A 340 -11.66 -14.42 -20.75
N LEU A 341 -12.35 -13.44 -20.16
CA LEU A 341 -12.92 -12.34 -20.91
C LEU A 341 -11.82 -11.41 -21.42
N GLU A 342 -12.05 -10.81 -22.59
CA GLU A 342 -11.23 -9.73 -23.12
C GLU A 342 -11.48 -8.45 -22.32
N VAL A 343 -10.42 -7.66 -22.11
CA VAL A 343 -10.46 -6.42 -21.33
C VAL A 343 -11.50 -5.45 -21.91
N GLU A 344 -11.56 -5.34 -23.24
CA GLU A 344 -12.50 -4.49 -23.97
C GLU A 344 -13.96 -4.84 -23.70
N SER A 345 -14.25 -6.13 -23.49
CA SER A 345 -15.61 -6.58 -23.17
C SER A 345 -16.01 -6.14 -21.76
N ILE A 346 -15.07 -6.20 -20.81
CA ILE A 346 -15.30 -5.77 -19.42
C ILE A 346 -15.43 -4.25 -19.35
N THR A 347 -14.55 -3.49 -19.99
CA THR A 347 -14.61 -2.03 -20.00
C THR A 347 -15.87 -1.50 -20.69
N ALA A 348 -16.30 -2.12 -21.79
CA ALA A 348 -17.57 -1.79 -22.43
C ALA A 348 -18.79 -2.05 -21.52
N ALA A 349 -18.74 -3.08 -20.66
CA ALA A 349 -19.77 -3.32 -19.65
C ALA A 349 -19.77 -2.23 -18.57
N ILE A 350 -18.58 -1.82 -18.10
CA ILE A 350 -18.40 -0.72 -17.14
C ILE A 350 -19.02 0.58 -17.69
N ASP A 351 -18.73 0.92 -18.95
CA ASP A 351 -19.27 2.12 -19.61
C ASP A 351 -20.81 2.14 -19.66
N ARG A 352 -21.42 1.00 -19.96
CA ARG A 352 -22.88 0.86 -19.98
C ARG A 352 -23.48 1.06 -18.59
N VAL A 353 -22.82 0.55 -17.54
CA VAL A 353 -23.30 0.69 -16.17
C VAL A 353 -23.21 2.15 -15.70
N ARG A 354 -22.19 2.90 -16.10
CA ARG A 354 -22.06 4.33 -15.79
C ARG A 354 -23.25 5.18 -16.27
N GLN A 355 -23.89 4.78 -17.38
CA GLN A 355 -25.07 5.47 -17.90
C GLN A 355 -26.32 5.23 -17.04
N ARG A 356 -26.34 4.15 -16.24
CA ARG A 356 -27.50 3.72 -15.44
C ARG A 356 -27.36 4.04 -13.96
N ILE A 357 -26.14 4.00 -13.43
CA ILE A 357 -25.84 4.20 -12.01
C ILE A 357 -24.87 5.37 -11.87
N GLN A 358 -25.25 6.35 -11.04
CA GLN A 358 -24.43 7.52 -10.71
C GLN A 358 -24.39 7.65 -9.20
N PHE A 359 -23.23 7.74 -8.57
CA PHE A 359 -23.10 7.66 -7.11
C PHE A 359 -23.65 8.87 -6.36
#